data_AF-A0A9D8L8H4-F1
#
_entry.id   AF-A0A9D8L8H4-F1
#
_cell.length_a   1.000
_cell.length_b   1.000
_cell.length_c   1.000
_cell.angle_alpha   90.00
_cell.angle_beta   90.00
_cell.angle_gamma   90.00
#
_symmetry.space_group_name_H-M   'P 1'
#
loop_
_entity.id
_entity.type
_entity.pdbx_description
1 polymer ?
#
loop_
_entity_poly.entity_id
_entity_poly.type
_entity_poly.pdbx_seq_one_letter_code
_entity_poly.pdbx_strand_id
1 'polypeptide(L)'
;MPLLARPRILVFAGSVRSGALSQKVADIAAKEIALLDAEVTKISLIDYPLPIYNGDFEKGASAENHPESTGFFSRVRDFFGG
;
A
#
# COMPACT_ATOMS: atom_id res chain seq x y z
N MET A 1 0.77 31.29 -13.95
CA MET A 1 -0.08 30.21 -13.39
C MET A 1 0.82 29.37 -12.49
N PRO A 2 0.47 29.11 -11.22
CA PRO A 2 1.28 28.19 -10.43
C PRO A 2 1.20 26.82 -11.11
N LEU A 3 2.36 26.17 -11.29
CA LEU A 3 2.40 24.76 -11.65
C LEU A 3 1.64 24.01 -10.56
N LEU A 4 0.42 23.59 -10.84
CA LEU A 4 -0.36 22.78 -9.90
C LEU A 4 0.47 21.54 -9.60
N ALA A 5 0.83 21.32 -8.34
CA ALA A 5 1.63 20.16 -7.96
C ALA A 5 0.94 18.88 -8.46
N ARG A 6 1.67 18.02 -9.18
CA ARG A 6 1.14 16.75 -9.67
C ARG A 6 0.62 15.94 -8.47
N PRO A 7 -0.64 15.48 -8.48
CA PRO A 7 -1.17 14.67 -7.40
C PRO A 7 -0.31 13.42 -7.20
N ARG A 8 0.09 13.15 -5.96
CA ARG A 8 0.78 11.92 -5.57
C ARG A 8 -0.24 10.96 -5.00
N ILE A 9 -0.34 9.76 -5.55
CA ILE A 9 -1.34 8.76 -5.17
C ILE A 9 -0.64 7.44 -4.83
N LEU A 10 -0.98 6.90 -3.66
CA LEU A 10 -0.54 5.58 -3.20
C LEU A 10 -1.66 4.56 -3.43
N VAL A 11 -1.34 3.46 -4.11
CA VAL A 11 -2.28 2.37 -4.42
C VAL A 11 -1.73 1.06 -3.86
N PHE A 12 -2.56 0.27 -3.19
CA PHE A 12 -2.20 -1.08 -2.76
C PHE A 12 -3.41 -2.02 -2.80
N ALA A 13 -3.14 -3.30 -3.05
CA ALA A 13 -4.17 -4.33 -3.09
C ALA A 13 -4.46 -4.83 -1.67
N GLY A 14 -5.71 -4.83 -1.23
CA GLY A 14 -6.11 -5.36 0.09
C GLY A 14 -6.03 -6.89 0.26
N SER A 15 -5.44 -7.60 -0.70
CA SER A 15 -5.26 -9.06 -0.60
C SER A 15 -4.05 -9.51 -1.43
N VAL A 16 -3.33 -10.50 -0.90
CA VAL A 16 -2.18 -11.16 -1.55
C VAL A 16 -2.54 -12.47 -2.23
N ARG A 17 -3.80 -12.91 -2.14
CA ARG A 17 -4.24 -14.18 -2.73
C ARG A 17 -4.10 -14.10 -4.25
N SER A 18 -3.50 -15.13 -4.84
CA SER A 18 -3.42 -15.25 -6.30
C SER A 18 -4.81 -15.14 -6.94
N GLY A 19 -4.95 -14.26 -7.93
CA GLY A 19 -6.20 -14.01 -8.63
C GLY A 19 -7.18 -13.07 -7.89
N ALA A 20 -6.77 -12.44 -6.79
CA ALA A 20 -7.61 -11.49 -6.07
C ALA A 20 -8.05 -10.33 -6.98
N LEU A 21 -9.35 -10.01 -6.93
CA LEU A 21 -9.91 -8.88 -7.67
C LEU A 21 -9.25 -7.55 -7.27
N SER A 22 -8.88 -7.41 -5.99
CA SER A 22 -8.18 -6.24 -5.48
C SER A 22 -6.82 -6.00 -6.16
N GLN A 23 -6.08 -7.06 -6.52
CA GLN A 23 -4.83 -6.92 -7.27
C GLN A 23 -5.09 -6.37 -8.68
N LYS A 24 -6.07 -6.97 -9.39
CA LYS A 24 -6.46 -6.51 -10.73
C LYS A 24 -6.95 -5.06 -10.74
N VAL A 25 -7.74 -4.67 -9.74
CA VAL A 25 -8.24 -3.30 -9.58
C VAL A 25 -7.10 -2.35 -9.26
N ALA A 26 -6.18 -2.72 -8.35
CA ALA A 26 -5.00 -1.91 -8.04
C ALA A 26 -4.10 -1.70 -9.27
N ASP A 27 -3.93 -2.72 -10.12
CA ASP A 27 -3.16 -2.63 -11.35
C ASP A 27 -3.79 -1.68 -12.36
N ILE A 28 -5.11 -1.78 -12.57
CA ILE A 28 -5.85 -0.89 -13.47
C ILE A 28 -5.83 0.54 -12.91
N ALA A 29 -6.13 0.73 -11.62
CA ALA A 29 -6.11 2.04 -10.99
C ALA A 29 -4.74 2.72 -11.13
N ALA A 30 -3.65 1.99 -10.87
CA ALA A 30 -2.31 2.54 -11.01
C ALA A 30 -2.00 2.97 -12.46
N LYS A 31 -2.42 2.17 -13.44
CA LYS A 31 -2.28 2.51 -14.85
C LYS A 31 -3.07 3.78 -15.23
N GLU A 32 -4.34 3.86 -14.83
CA GLU A 32 -5.19 5.02 -15.15
C GLU A 32 -4.66 6.30 -14.48
N ILE A 33 -4.18 6.22 -13.24
CA ILE A 33 -3.57 7.37 -12.55
C ILE A 33 -2.34 7.87 -13.32
N ALA A 34 -1.47 6.97 -13.77
CA ALA A 34 -0.29 7.35 -14.56
C ALA A 34 -0.66 8.03 -15.90
N LEU A 35 -1.77 7.61 -16.52
CA LEU A 35 -2.28 8.23 -17.75
C LEU A 35 -2.85 9.63 -17.54
N LEU A 36 -3.28 9.96 -16.31
CA LEU A 36 -3.81 11.27 -15.92
C LEU A 36 -2.72 12.27 -15.49
N ASP A 37 -1.45 12.01 -15.81
CA ASP A 37 -0.26 12.81 -15.44
C ASP A 37 -0.09 13.01 -13.92
N ALA A 38 -0.59 12.05 -13.13
CA ALA A 38 -0.38 11.98 -11.69
C ALA A 38 0.76 11.02 -11.33
N GLU A 39 1.42 11.27 -10.20
CA GLU A 39 2.49 10.41 -9.69
C GLU A 39 1.85 9.26 -8.90
N VAL A 40 2.06 8.03 -9.37
CA VAL A 40 1.52 6.84 -8.71
C VAL A 40 2.61 5.98 -8.09
N THR A 41 2.40 5.61 -6.84
CA THR A 41 3.19 4.57 -6.16
C THR A 41 2.28 3.37 -5.93
N LYS A 42 2.63 2.20 -6.49
CA LYS A 42 1.91 0.95 -6.21
C LYS A 42 2.71 0.11 -5.22
N ILE A 43 2.07 -0.32 -4.13
CA ILE A 43 2.59 -1.27 -3.15
C ILE A 43 1.82 -2.58 -3.27
N SER A 44 2.52 -3.70 -3.46
CA SER A 44 1.90 -5.01 -3.30
C SER A 44 2.12 -5.50 -1.88
N LEU A 45 1.06 -5.96 -1.22
CA LEU A 45 1.18 -6.58 0.11
C LEU A 45 1.97 -7.90 0.07
N ILE A 46 2.22 -8.48 -1.10
CA ILE A 46 3.07 -9.68 -1.22
C ILE A 46 4.54 -9.35 -0.94
N ASP A 47 4.94 -8.10 -1.19
CA ASP A 47 6.31 -7.62 -0.99
C ASP A 47 6.60 -7.37 0.49
N TYR A 48 5.56 -7.37 1.32
CA TYR A 48 5.62 -7.12 2.76
C TYR A 48 4.93 -8.27 3.49
N PRO A 49 5.68 -9.31 3.93
CA PRO A 49 5.08 -10.42 4.64
C PRO A 49 4.36 -9.89 5.88
N LEU A 50 3.03 -9.83 5.82
CA LEU A 50 2.23 -9.37 6.94
C LEU A 50 2.25 -10.43 8.05
N PRO A 51 2.05 -10.01 9.31
CA PRO A 51 1.87 -10.94 10.41
C PRO A 51 0.80 -11.96 10.05
N ILE A 52 1.01 -13.23 10.42
CA ILE A 52 -0.10 -14.18 10.44
C ILE A 52 -1.09 -13.64 11.46
N TYR A 53 -2.16 -13.01 10.96
CA TYR A 53 -3.24 -12.51 11.79
C TYR A 53 -3.88 -13.70 12.51
N ASN A 54 -3.73 -13.75 13.83
CA ASN A 54 -4.40 -14.71 14.67
C ASN A 54 -5.24 -13.93 15.70
N GLY A 55 -6.57 -14.03 15.56
CA GLY A 55 -7.55 -13.24 16.31
C GLY A 55 -7.54 -13.44 17.82
N ASP A 56 -6.79 -14.43 18.32
CA ASP A 56 -6.59 -14.65 19.75
C ASP A 56 -5.56 -13.68 20.40
N PHE A 57 -4.77 -12.93 19.60
CA PHE A 57 -3.67 -12.07 20.08
C PHE A 57 -4.03 -10.59 20.31
N GLU A 58 -5.31 -10.22 20.39
CA GLU A 58 -5.75 -8.81 20.56
C GLU A 58 -5.44 -8.16 21.92
N LYS A 59 -4.52 -8.70 22.72
CA LYS A 59 -4.03 -8.06 23.95
C LYS A 59 -2.55 -7.73 23.87
N GLY A 60 -2.16 -6.90 22.90
CA GLY A 60 -0.90 -6.14 23.02
C GLY A 60 -0.10 -5.90 21.75
N ALA A 61 -0.39 -6.62 20.66
CA ALA A 61 0.38 -6.49 19.41
C ALA A 61 -0.50 -5.90 18.30
N SER A 62 -0.47 -4.57 18.14
CA SER A 62 -1.03 -3.91 16.96
C SER A 62 -0.18 -4.23 15.74
N ALA A 63 -0.79 -4.36 14.56
CA ALA A 63 -0.08 -4.65 13.31
C ALA A 63 1.08 -3.69 13.01
N GLU A 64 1.09 -2.47 13.56
CA GLU A 64 2.19 -1.51 13.46
C GLU A 64 3.45 -1.91 14.25
N ASN A 65 3.31 -2.63 15.36
CA ASN A 65 4.44 -3.01 16.23
C ASN A 65 5.05 -4.37 15.86
N HIS A 66 4.59 -5.00 14.77
CA HIS A 66 5.12 -6.27 14.31
C HIS A 66 6.38 -6.06 13.43
N PRO A 67 7.46 -6.81 13.67
CA PRO A 67 8.70 -6.66 12.89
C PRO A 67 8.48 -6.95 11.40
N GLU A 68 7.61 -7.90 11.06
CA GLU A 68 7.33 -8.28 9.66
C GLU A 68 6.55 -7.23 8.86
N SER A 69 5.73 -6.39 9.51
CA SER A 69 4.98 -5.31 8.86
C SER A 69 5.75 -3.98 8.76
N THR A 70 6.90 -3.87 9.44
CA THR A 70 7.68 -2.62 9.53
C THR A 70 8.03 -2.06 8.15
N GLY A 71 8.36 -2.92 7.19
CA GLY A 71 8.66 -2.48 5.82
C GLY A 71 7.49 -1.79 5.12
N PHE A 72 6.26 -2.29 5.33
CA PHE A 72 5.06 -1.71 4.73
C PHE A 72 4.83 -0.30 5.29
N PHE A 73 4.84 -0.18 6.62
CA PHE A 73 4.62 1.11 7.28
C PHE A 73 5.74 2.11 7.01
N SER A 74 6.99 1.66 6.85
CA SER A 74 8.09 2.52 6.37
C SER A 74 7.81 3.07 4.98
N ARG A 75 7.43 2.21 4.03
CA ARG A 75 7.11 2.63 2.66
C ARG A 75 5.95 3.61 2.59
N VAL A 76 4.92 3.41 3.42
CA VAL A 76 3.79 4.33 3.55
C VAL A 76 4.24 5.67 4.14
N ARG A 77 5.10 5.66 5.17
CA ARG A 77 5.65 6.88 5.77
C ARG A 77 6.49 7.69 4.78
N ASP A 78 7.38 7.02 4.05
CA ASP A 78 8.22 7.64 3.01
C ASP A 78 7.37 8.35 1.95
N PHE A 79 6.23 7.76 1.59
CA PHE A 79 5.32 8.35 0.62
C PHE A 79 4.76 9.70 1.12
N PHE A 80 4.38 9.80 2.39
CA PHE A 80 3.87 11.04 3.00
C PHE A 80 4.97 12.05 3.39
N GLY A 81 6.24 11.75 3.10
CA GLY A 81 7.37 12.62 3.45
C GLY A 81 7.72 12.60 4.93
N GLY A 82 7.40 11.49 5.63
CA GLY A 82 7.83 11.26 6.99
C GLY A 82 9.27 10.80 7.11
#